data_AF-A0A132N988-F1
#
_entry.id   AF-A0A132N988-F1
#
_cell.length_a   1.000
_cell.length_b   1.000
_cell.length_c   1.000
_cell.angle_alpha   90.00
_cell.angle_beta   90.00
_cell.angle_gamma   90.00
#
_symmetry.space_group_name_H-M   'P 1'
#
loop_
_entity.id
_entity.type
_entity.pdbx_description
1 polymer ?
#
loop_
_entity_poly.entity_id
_entity_poly.type
_entity_poly.pdbx_seq_one_letter_code
_entity_poly.pdbx_strand_id
1 'polypeptide(L)' 'MSAPTTGCPDAAEVSTAVELLRSAAVRAINTHVNAAGSCAACESVWPCAQALLAEHNLAAL' A
#
# COMPACT_ATOMS: atom_id res chain seq x y z
N MET A 1 -27.75 4.47 -22.84
CA MET A 1 -26.81 4.45 -21.70
C MET A 1 -25.74 3.43 -22.04
N SER A 2 -24.57 3.89 -22.48
CA SER A 2 -23.47 3.00 -22.90
C SER A 2 -22.71 2.49 -21.67
N ALA A 3 -22.48 1.18 -21.60
CA ALA A 3 -21.69 0.55 -20.56
C ALA A 3 -20.21 0.95 -20.67
N PRO A 4 -19.45 1.02 -19.55
CA PRO A 4 -18.00 1.17 -19.63
C PRO A 4 -17.41 -0.09 -20.26
N THR A 5 -16.72 0.07 -21.39
CA THR A 5 -15.89 -0.97 -21.98
C THR A 5 -14.73 -1.25 -21.02
N THR A 6 -14.77 -2.36 -20.32
CA THR A 6 -13.58 -2.91 -19.63
C THR A 6 -12.58 -3.36 -20.69
N GLY A 7 -11.80 -2.41 -21.19
CA GLY A 7 -10.56 -2.72 -21.91
C GLY A 7 -9.53 -3.27 -20.91
N CYS A 8 -8.64 -4.15 -21.40
CA CYS A 8 -7.44 -4.47 -20.62
C CYS A 8 -6.69 -3.16 -20.35
N PRO A 9 -6.24 -2.91 -19.11
CA PRO A 9 -5.51 -1.70 -18.79
C PRO A 9 -4.26 -1.62 -19.66
N ASP A 10 -3.96 -0.44 -20.18
CA ASP A 10 -2.70 -0.24 -20.89
C ASP A 10 -1.52 -0.40 -19.92
N ALA A 11 -0.37 -0.84 -20.41
CA ALA A 11 0.82 -1.05 -19.59
C ALA A 11 1.25 0.22 -18.83
N ALA A 12 1.01 1.40 -19.39
CA ALA A 12 1.30 2.67 -18.71
C ALA A 12 0.38 2.92 -17.51
N GLU A 13 -0.89 2.52 -17.58
CA GLU A 13 -1.84 2.63 -16.47
C GLU A 13 -1.44 1.68 -15.33
N VAL A 14 -1.02 0.46 -15.66
CA VAL A 14 -0.52 -0.51 -14.68
C VAL A 14 0.75 -0.01 -14.00
N SER A 15 1.71 0.54 -14.77
CA SER A 15 2.95 1.11 -14.20
C SER A 15 2.65 2.26 -13.23
N THR A 16 1.73 3.15 -13.61
CA THR A 16 1.32 4.27 -12.75
C THR A 16 0.66 3.77 -11.47
N ALA A 17 -0.23 2.77 -11.55
CA ALA A 17 -0.87 2.19 -10.38
C ALA A 17 0.14 1.52 -9.44
N VAL A 18 1.12 0.81 -10.00
CA VAL A 18 2.23 0.20 -9.24
C VAL A 18 3.08 1.25 -8.52
N GLU A 19 3.41 2.37 -9.18
CA GLU A 19 4.16 3.47 -8.55
C GLU A 19 3.39 4.14 -7.41
N LEU A 20 2.07 4.30 -7.56
CA LEU A 20 1.20 4.80 -6.50
C LEU A 20 1.16 3.84 -5.32
N LEU A 21 1.06 2.53 -5.58
CA LEU A 21 1.08 1.50 -4.55
C LEU A 21 2.42 1.49 -3.80
N ARG A 22 3.55 1.53 -4.54
CA ARG A 22 4.90 1.65 -3.96
C ARG A 22 5.00 2.88 -3.07
N SER A 23 4.58 4.04 -3.57
CA SER A 23 4.66 5.31 -2.84
C SER A 23 3.81 5.29 -1.57
N ALA A 24 2.60 4.72 -1.65
CA ALA A 24 1.72 4.58 -0.48
C ALA A 24 2.31 3.62 0.56
N ALA A 25 2.84 2.48 0.12
CA ALA A 25 3.45 1.49 1.00
C ALA A 25 4.73 2.02 1.67
N VAL A 26 5.58 2.75 0.95
CA VAL A 26 6.74 3.44 1.54
C VAL A 26 6.31 4.48 2.57
N ARG A 27 5.26 5.26 2.32
CA ARG A 27 4.77 6.20 3.35
C ARG A 27 4.24 5.46 4.57
N ALA A 28 3.48 4.38 4.36
CA ALA A 28 2.90 3.60 5.44
C ALA A 28 3.98 2.93 6.31
N ILE A 29 5.01 2.31 5.73
CA ILE A 29 6.09 1.64 6.51
C ILE A 29 6.88 2.63 7.36
N ASN A 30 7.08 3.86 6.86
CA ASN A 30 7.80 4.90 7.59
C ASN A 30 6.92 5.60 8.65
N THR A 31 5.60 5.52 8.51
CA THR A 31 4.64 6.15 9.44
C THR A 31 4.25 5.18 10.56
N HIS A 32 3.92 3.94 10.19
CA HIS A 32 3.59 2.87 11.10
C HIS A 32 4.86 2.15 11.48
N VAL A 33 5.57 2.67 12.47
CA VAL A 33 6.80 2.06 13.03
C VAL A 33 6.54 1.40 14.38
N ASN A 34 7.35 0.40 14.71
CA ASN A 34 7.30 -0.24 16.02
C ASN A 34 7.86 0.69 17.10
N ALA A 35 7.01 1.06 18.05
CA ALA A 35 7.37 1.75 19.28
C ALA A 35 7.03 0.83 20.47
N ALA A 36 8.04 0.13 20.97
CA ALA A 36 7.95 -0.74 22.15
C ALA A 36 6.84 -1.82 22.09
N GLY A 37 6.56 -2.39 20.90
CA GLY A 37 5.56 -3.44 20.70
C GLY A 37 4.20 -2.93 20.24
N SER A 38 4.03 -1.61 20.10
CA SER A 38 2.85 -0.97 19.53
C SER A 38 3.21 -0.09 18.34
N CYS A 39 2.26 0.15 17.44
CA CYS A 39 2.44 1.06 16.32
C CYS A 39 2.44 2.51 16.81
N ALA A 40 3.48 3.28 16.46
CA ALA A 40 3.57 4.69 16.86
C ALA A 40 2.43 5.58 16.31
N ALA A 41 1.88 5.25 15.14
CA ALA A 41 0.85 6.08 14.48
C ALA A 41 -0.59 5.78 14.90
N CYS A 42 -0.93 4.52 15.19
CA CYS A 42 -2.31 4.10 15.48
C CYS A 42 -2.46 3.36 16.82
N GLU A 43 -1.38 3.26 17.60
CA GLU A 43 -1.32 2.72 18.97
C GLU A 43 -1.77 1.25 19.11
N SER A 44 -2.06 0.59 18.00
CA SER A 44 -2.40 -0.83 17.96
C SER A 44 -1.18 -1.71 18.21
N VAL A 45 -1.40 -2.97 18.62
CA VAL A 45 -0.32 -3.96 18.75
C VAL A 45 0.45 -4.09 17.44
N TRP A 46 1.78 -4.15 17.55
CA TRP A 46 2.68 -4.34 16.44
C TRP A 46 2.78 -5.84 16.03
N PRO A 47 2.82 -6.17 14.73
CA PRO A 47 2.61 -5.28 13.59
C PRO A 47 1.13 -4.91 13.44
N CYS A 48 0.85 -3.63 13.20
CA CYS A 48 -0.50 -3.20 12.90
C CYS A 48 -0.85 -3.54 11.44
N ALA A 49 -2.16 -3.59 11.13
CA ALA A 49 -2.63 -3.97 9.80
C ALA A 49 -2.06 -3.10 8.67
N GLN A 50 -1.82 -1.80 8.92
CA GLN A 50 -1.24 -0.90 7.92
C GLN A 50 0.25 -1.17 7.67
N ALA A 51 1.03 -1.45 8.72
CA ALA A 51 2.42 -1.85 8.56
C ALA A 51 2.53 -3.16 7.78
N LEU A 52 1.73 -4.17 8.15
CA LEU A 52 1.73 -5.46 7.47
C LEU A 52 1.31 -5.34 5.99
N LEU A 53 0.28 -4.55 5.69
CA LEU A 53 -0.14 -4.29 4.32
C LEU A 53 0.95 -3.58 3.51
N ALA A 54 1.65 -2.61 4.11
CA ALA A 54 2.76 -1.93 3.47
C ALA A 54 3.92 -2.89 3.15
N GLU A 55 4.28 -3.77 4.09
CA GLU A 55 5.30 -4.80 3.89
C GLU A 55 4.92 -5.73 2.73
N HIS A 56 3.69 -6.24 2.71
CA HIS A 56 3.21 -7.11 1.63
C HIS A 56 3.22 -6.43 0.27
N ASN A 57 2.77 -5.17 0.20
CA ASN A 57 2.78 -4.41 -1.04
C ASN A 57 4.20 -4.19 -1.56
N LEU A 58 5.16 -3.85 -0.68
CA LEU A 58 6.55 -3.67 -1.10
C LEU A 58 7.22 -4.98 -1.52
N ALA A 59 6.86 -6.11 -0.90
CA ALA A 59 7.39 -7.42 -1.27
C ALA A 59 6.81 -7.95 -2.60
N ALA A 60 5.62 -7.50 -2.99
CA ALA A 60 4.94 -7.92 -4.21
C ALA A 60 5.29 -7.08 -5.46
N LEU A 61 6.00 -5.96 -5.29
CA LEU A 61 6.39 -5.01 -6.35
C LEU A 61 7.86 -5.12 -6.74
#